data_AF-A0A956IRW7-F1
#
_entry.id   AF-A0A956IRW7-F1
#
_cell.length_a   1.000
_cell.length_b   1.000
_cell.length_c   1.000
_cell.angle_alpha   90.00
_cell.angle_beta   90.00
_cell.angle_gamma   90.00
#
_symmetry.space_group_name_H-M   'P 1'
#
loop_
_entity.id
_entity.type
_entity.pdbx_description
1 polymer ?
#
loop_
_entity_poly.entity_id
_entity_poly.type
_entity_poly.pdbx_seq_one_letter_code
_entity_poly.pdbx_strand_id
1 'polypeptide(L)'
;MLEIYPFILETITLIQPLSQRICREDSDLGRQLKRAQSSIALNVAEASYSRGRNQAARFHSAMGSARETLACLEVAAALGQVRPLDESLRRRFDRIIGTLHRLSIK
;
A
#
# COMPACT_ATOMS: atom_id res chain seq x y z
N MET A 1 7.33 -10.65 13.99
CA MET A 1 6.77 -9.86 12.88
C MET A 1 5.25 -9.96 12.93
N LEU A 2 4.51 -8.90 12.58
CA LEU A 2 3.04 -8.91 12.59
C LEU A 2 2.46 -9.82 11.48
N GLU A 3 1.31 -10.45 11.74
CA GLU A 3 0.59 -11.28 10.73
C GLU A 3 0.17 -10.50 9.48
N ILE A 4 -0.02 -9.18 9.59
CA ILE A 4 -0.38 -8.33 8.45
C ILE A 4 0.79 -8.17 7.44
N TYR A 5 2.04 -8.41 7.86
CA TYR A 5 3.21 -8.25 7.02
C TYR A 5 3.24 -9.16 5.78
N PRO A 6 3.12 -10.50 5.89
CA PRO A 6 3.03 -11.37 4.71
C PRO A 6 1.82 -11.03 3.83
N PHE A 7 0.69 -10.65 4.42
CA PHE A 7 -0.50 -10.23 3.67
C PHE A 7 -0.25 -8.96 2.83
N ILE A 8 0.55 -8.01 3.33
CA ILE A 8 0.99 -6.83 2.58
C ILE A 8 1.85 -7.25 1.39
N LEU A 9 2.85 -8.13 1.59
CA LEU A 9 3.71 -8.59 0.51
C LEU A 9 2.94 -9.35 -0.58
N GLU A 10 2.00 -10.20 -0.20
CA GLU A 10 1.08 -10.85 -1.14
C GLU A 10 0.27 -9.81 -1.93
N THR A 11 -0.24 -8.77 -1.27
CA THR A 11 -1.01 -7.72 -1.93
C THR A 11 -0.15 -6.93 -2.91
N ILE A 12 1.10 -6.60 -2.54
CA ILE A 12 2.07 -5.96 -3.44
C ILE A 12 2.37 -6.86 -4.65
N THR A 13 2.49 -8.17 -4.42
CA THR A 13 2.74 -9.15 -5.48
C THR A 13 1.56 -9.21 -6.46
N LEU A 14 0.33 -9.23 -5.94
CA LEU A 14 -0.90 -9.24 -6.74
C LEU A 14 -1.04 -8.00 -7.64
N ILE A 15 -0.64 -6.81 -7.17
CA ILE A 15 -0.71 -5.58 -7.98
C ILE A 15 0.49 -5.36 -8.89
N GLN A 16 1.51 -6.22 -8.84
CA GLN A 16 2.75 -6.04 -9.60
C GLN A 16 2.50 -5.95 -11.12
N PRO A 17 1.64 -6.77 -11.75
CA PRO A 17 1.33 -6.64 -13.17
C PRO A 17 0.68 -5.29 -13.52
N LEU A 18 -0.22 -4.78 -12.66
CA LEU A 18 -0.83 -3.46 -12.82
C LEU A 18 0.23 -2.36 -12.70
N SER A 19 1.09 -2.45 -11.69
CA SER A 19 2.19 -1.49 -11.46
C SER A 19 3.16 -1.42 -12.65
N GLN A 20 3.49 -2.57 -13.25
CA GLN A 20 4.30 -2.61 -14.46
C GLN A 20 3.63 -1.95 -15.66
N ARG A 21 2.33 -2.20 -15.85
CA ARG A 21 1.54 -1.59 -16.92
C ARG A 21 1.46 -0.08 -16.77
N ILE A 22 1.05 0.39 -15.59
CA ILE A 22 0.98 1.81 -15.26
C ILE A 22 2.33 2.48 -15.50
N CYS A 23 3.43 1.88 -15.03
CA CYS A 23 4.76 2.44 -15.23
C CYS A 23 5.20 2.55 -16.71
N ARG A 24 4.65 1.74 -17.62
CA ARG A 24 4.93 1.83 -19.07
C ARG A 24 4.13 2.93 -19.74
N GLU A 25 2.90 3.16 -19.28
CA GLU A 25 1.98 4.16 -19.84
C GLU A 25 2.20 5.56 -19.22
N ASP A 26 2.52 5.61 -17.93
CA ASP A 26 2.72 6.82 -17.13
C ASP A 26 3.86 6.60 -16.12
N SER A 27 5.03 7.14 -16.46
CA SER A 27 6.25 6.91 -15.68
C SER A 27 6.22 7.60 -14.31
N ASP A 28 5.48 8.70 -14.18
CA ASP A 28 5.42 9.48 -12.94
C ASP A 28 4.46 8.83 -11.96
N LEU A 29 3.25 8.47 -12.41
CA LEU A 29 2.30 7.71 -11.59
C LEU A 29 2.87 6.33 -11.22
N GLY A 30 3.53 5.65 -12.15
CA GLY A 30 4.20 4.38 -11.88
C GLY A 30 5.32 4.49 -10.85
N ARG A 31 6.10 5.59 -10.86
CA ARG A 31 7.13 5.85 -9.85
C ARG A 31 6.51 6.11 -8.48
N GLN A 32 5.44 6.89 -8.42
CA GLN A 32 4.70 7.14 -7.18
C GLN A 32 4.15 5.84 -6.60
N LEU A 33 3.46 5.03 -7.42
CA LEU A 33 2.93 3.73 -7.03
C LEU A 33 4.01 2.80 -6.47
N LYS A 34 5.16 2.68 -7.16
CA LYS A 34 6.28 1.84 -6.71
C LYS A 34 6.85 2.27 -5.36
N ARG A 35 6.99 3.58 -5.13
CA ARG A 35 7.45 4.12 -3.84
C ARG A 35 6.42 3.86 -2.73
N ALA A 36 5.16 4.18 -2.99
CA ALA A 36 4.08 4.00 -2.03
C ALA A 36 3.93 2.52 -1.63
N GLN A 37 3.80 1.60 -2.60
CA GLN A 37 3.56 0.18 -2.29
C GLN A 37 4.69 -0.43 -1.46
N SER A 38 5.95 -0.08 -1.78
CA SER A 38 7.13 -0.59 -1.05
C SER A 38 7.19 0.00 0.37
N SER A 39 6.85 1.29 0.51
CA SER A 39 6.84 2.01 1.78
C SER A 39 5.89 1.36 2.81
N ILE A 40 4.80 0.71 2.38
CA ILE A 40 3.89 -0.02 3.29
C ILE A 40 4.66 -1.09 4.07
N ALA A 41 5.30 -2.01 3.35
CA ALA A 41 6.00 -3.14 3.96
C ALA A 41 7.20 -2.67 4.78
N LEU A 42 7.98 -1.72 4.26
CA LEU A 42 9.16 -1.19 4.93
C LEU A 42 8.81 -0.52 6.27
N ASN A 43 7.80 0.35 6.29
CA ASN A 43 7.37 0.99 7.54
C ASN A 43 6.80 -0.03 8.54
N VAL A 44 6.05 -1.05 8.10
CA VAL A 44 5.54 -2.11 9.01
C VAL A 44 6.67 -2.94 9.60
N ALA A 45 7.68 -3.29 8.80
CA ALA A 45 8.85 -4.01 9.27
C ALA A 45 9.60 -3.17 10.32
N GLU A 46 9.89 -1.90 10.03
CA GLU A 46 10.57 -1.02 10.99
C GLU A 46 9.73 -0.77 12.26
N ALA A 47 8.41 -0.59 12.13
CA ALA A 47 7.51 -0.40 13.26
C ALA A 47 7.51 -1.61 14.20
N SER A 48 7.66 -2.82 13.66
CA SER A 48 7.71 -4.07 14.42
C SER A 48 8.91 -4.16 15.37
N TYR A 49 9.95 -3.36 15.15
CA TYR A 49 11.13 -3.25 16.02
C TYR A 49 11.30 -1.88 16.67
N SER A 50 10.30 -0.99 16.51
CA SER A 50 10.26 0.34 17.13
C SER A 50 9.45 0.33 18.43
N ARG A 51 9.49 1.44 19.19
CA ARG A 51 8.69 1.61 20.43
C ARG A 51 8.07 3.01 20.52
N GLY A 52 6.96 3.10 21.25
CA GLY A 52 6.29 4.36 21.59
C GLY A 52 5.91 5.18 20.34
N ARG A 53 6.12 6.51 20.41
CA ARG A 53 5.76 7.44 19.33
C ARG A 53 6.37 7.08 17.97
N ASN A 54 7.59 6.55 17.96
CA ASN A 54 8.27 6.13 16.73
C ASN A 54 7.62 4.91 16.07
N GLN A 55 7.02 4.03 16.86
CA GLN A 55 6.27 2.89 16.34
C GLN A 55 4.93 3.34 15.74
N ALA A 56 4.17 4.15 16.48
CA ALA A 56 2.90 4.70 16.02
C ALA A 56 3.05 5.52 14.73
N ALA A 57 4.07 6.38 14.66
CA ALA A 57 4.38 7.18 13.47
C ALA A 57 4.66 6.32 12.23
N ARG A 58 5.37 5.20 12.38
CA ARG A 58 5.64 4.28 11.26
C ARG A 58 4.40 3.54 10.80
N PHE A 59 3.54 3.08 11.72
CA PHE A 59 2.26 2.50 11.32
C PHE A 59 1.36 3.52 10.61
N HIS A 60 1.39 4.78 11.04
CA HIS A 60 0.70 5.87 10.35
C HIS A 60 1.25 6.09 8.94
N SER A 61 2.58 6.16 8.77
CA SER A 61 3.21 6.26 7.44
C SER A 61 2.86 5.07 6.55
N ALA A 62 2.88 3.84 7.07
CA ALA A 62 2.47 2.64 6.33
C ALA A 62 1.00 2.72 5.88
N MET A 63 0.11 3.22 6.75
CA MET A 63 -1.30 3.42 6.43
C MET A 63 -1.48 4.44 5.32
N GLY A 64 -0.77 5.57 5.38
CA GLY A 64 -0.75 6.59 4.34
C GLY A 64 -0.29 6.02 3.00
N SER A 65 0.83 5.29 2.99
CA SER A 65 1.34 4.61 1.80
C SER A 65 0.38 3.56 1.24
N ALA A 66 -0.39 2.87 2.08
CA ALA A 66 -1.42 1.93 1.62
C ALA A 66 -2.57 2.64 0.92
N ARG A 67 -3.03 3.77 1.48
CA ARG A 67 -4.07 4.59 0.84
C ARG A 67 -3.58 5.22 -0.46
N GLU A 68 -2.35 5.70 -0.48
CA GLU A 68 -1.70 6.27 -1.66
C GLU A 68 -1.54 5.23 -2.78
N THR A 69 -1.12 4.01 -2.43
CA THR A 69 -1.05 2.89 -3.39
C THR A 69 -2.41 2.62 -4.03
N LEU A 70 -3.47 2.53 -3.22
CA LEU A 70 -4.83 2.37 -3.73
C LEU A 70 -5.25 3.56 -4.60
N ALA A 71 -4.92 4.79 -4.20
CA ALA A 71 -5.25 5.99 -4.96
C ALA A 71 -4.55 6.02 -6.32
N CYS A 72 -3.28 5.61 -6.42
CA CYS A 72 -2.58 5.51 -7.70
C CYS A 72 -3.27 4.52 -8.65
N LEU A 73 -3.74 3.38 -8.12
CA LEU A 73 -4.49 2.39 -8.89
C LEU A 73 -5.86 2.92 -9.33
N GLU A 74 -6.57 3.64 -8.45
CA GLU A 74 -7.85 4.30 -8.74
C GLU A 74 -7.68 5.38 -9.83
N VAL A 75 -6.62 6.19 -9.76
CA VAL A 75 -6.28 7.20 -10.78
C VAL A 75 -5.96 6.55 -12.12
N ALA A 76 -5.13 5.51 -12.14
CA ALA A 76 -4.83 4.79 -13.38
C ALA A 76 -6.08 4.21 -14.05
N ALA A 77 -7.02 3.68 -13.24
CA ALA A 77 -8.30 3.21 -13.76
C ALA A 77 -9.17 4.37 -14.31
N ALA A 78 -9.22 5.50 -13.62
CA ALA A 78 -9.96 6.69 -14.06
C ALA A 78 -9.39 7.30 -15.35
N LEU A 79 -8.07 7.21 -15.54
CA LEU A 79 -7.38 7.63 -16.76
C LEU A 79 -7.50 6.60 -17.90
N GLY A 80 -8.14 5.45 -17.68
CA GLY A 80 -8.30 4.39 -18.67
C GLY A 80 -7.03 3.56 -18.95
N GLN A 81 -5.98 3.73 -18.14
CA GLN A 81 -4.70 3.02 -18.29
C GLN A 81 -4.84 1.54 -17.92
N VAL A 82 -5.70 1.25 -16.94
CA VAL A 82 -6.03 -0.10 -16.47
C VAL A 82 -7.54 -0.29 -16.36
N ARG A 83 -7.98 -1.55 -16.25
CA ARG A 83 -9.40 -1.84 -15.96
C ARG A 83 -9.75 -1.35 -14.55
N PRO A 84 -11.03 -1.05 -14.27
CA PRO A 84 -11.51 -0.79 -12.93
C PRO A 84 -11.06 -1.87 -11.94
N LEU A 85 -10.67 -1.44 -10.74
CA LEU A 85 -10.21 -2.34 -9.70
C LEU A 85 -11.34 -3.26 -9.26
N ASP A 86 -11.02 -4.52 -9.07
CA ASP A 86 -11.93 -5.51 -8.51
C ASP A 86 -12.15 -5.23 -7.02
N GLU A 87 -13.38 -5.48 -6.56
CA GLU A 87 -13.75 -5.28 -5.16
C GLU A 87 -12.90 -6.16 -4.22
N SER A 88 -12.42 -7.33 -4.68
CA SER A 88 -11.49 -8.14 -3.90
C SER A 88 -10.18 -7.43 -3.59
N LEU A 89 -9.57 -6.77 -4.57
CA LEU A 89 -8.35 -5.99 -4.34
C LEU A 89 -8.59 -4.81 -3.40
N ARG A 90 -9.71 -4.11 -3.57
CA ARG A 90 -10.09 -2.99 -2.71
C ARG A 90 -10.22 -3.43 -1.25
N ARG A 91 -10.89 -4.56 -1.00
CA ARG A 91 -10.99 -5.18 0.33
C ARG A 91 -9.63 -5.56 0.94
N ARG A 92 -8.63 -5.94 0.12
CA ARG A 92 -7.27 -6.19 0.65
C ARG A 92 -6.66 -4.90 1.20
N PHE A 93 -6.78 -3.79 0.48
CA PHE A 93 -6.32 -2.49 0.98
C PHE A 93 -7.08 -2.03 2.22
N ASP A 94 -8.41 -2.19 2.25
CA ASP A 94 -9.21 -1.84 3.43
C ASP A 94 -8.78 -2.63 4.67
N ARG A 95 -8.47 -3.93 4.51
CA ARG A 95 -7.92 -4.75 5.60
C ARG A 95 -6.57 -4.22 6.09
N ILE A 96 -5.67 -3.85 5.17
CA ILE A 96 -4.36 -3.29 5.52
C ILE A 96 -4.54 -1.97 6.26
N ILE A 97 -5.27 -1.02 5.67
CA ILE A 97 -5.52 0.32 6.22
C ILE A 97 -6.18 0.23 7.59
N GLY A 98 -7.27 -0.55 7.71
CA GLY A 98 -7.98 -0.72 8.98
C GLY A 98 -7.11 -1.37 10.07
N THR A 99 -6.21 -2.28 9.71
CA THR A 99 -5.26 -2.88 10.66
C THR A 99 -4.21 -1.87 11.11
N LEU A 100 -3.62 -1.13 10.17
CA LEU A 100 -2.59 -0.13 10.48
C LEU A 100 -3.15 1.05 11.26
N HIS A 101 -4.38 1.49 10.97
CA HIS A 101 -5.09 2.50 11.75
C HIS A 101 -5.16 2.10 13.23
N ARG A 102 -5.62 0.88 13.53
CA ARG A 102 -5.69 0.34 14.90
C ARG A 102 -4.33 0.26 15.59
N LEU A 103 -3.24 0.11 14.84
CA LEU A 103 -1.88 0.05 15.37
C LEU A 103 -1.26 1.44 15.55
N SER A 104 -1.72 2.45 14.80
CA SER A 104 -1.19 3.82 14.87
C SER A 104 -1.76 4.66 16.01
N ILE A 105 -2.89 4.26 16.58
CA ILE A 105 -3.59 5.02 17.65
C ILE A 105 -3.39 4.43 19.05
N LYS A 106 -2.59 3.37 19.18
CA LYS A 106 -2.18 2.77 20.46
C LYS A 106 -0.96 3.48 21.03
#